data_AF-A0A958Y6Z5-F1
#
_entry.id   AF-A0A958Y6Z5-F1
#
_cell.length_a   1.000
_cell.length_b   1.000
_cell.length_c   1.000
_cell.angle_alpha   90.00
_cell.angle_beta   90.00
_cell.angle_gamma   90.00
#
_symmetry.space_group_name_H-M   'P 1'
#
loop_
_entity.id
_entity.type
_entity.pdbx_description
1 polymer ?
#
loop_
_entity_poly.entity_id
_entity_poly.type
_entity_poly.pdbx_seq_one_letter_code
_entity_poly.pdbx_strand_id
1 'polypeptide(L)'
;SVIEAFSAKHDFITLVNKQSSEAHLPGTKIIQAFYQGFDTLDDNYDIICKFDADLIFPENYLERLAHHFNQNKKLGLVSGVCYIQKKDGWALEDLTGKDHIRGALKAYRKECFLEIGKLKTSMGWDTVDELLAKYYGWTFFADDALHVKHLKPTGSTYNKTAKYLQGQAMYKMRLGFPLTLITALKLGYKKKSLGFFFNYLVGYFEAYFYRTERIVTKDQGKFIRKLRWKGVLNKFI
;
A
#
# COMPACT_ATOMS: atom_id res chain seq x y z
N SER A 1 -12.72 -5.99 25.48
CA SER A 1 -11.48 -5.53 24.80
C SER A 1 -11.40 -4.00 24.82
N VAL A 2 -10.25 -3.38 24.46
CA VAL A 2 -10.15 -1.90 24.38
C VAL A 2 -11.19 -1.33 23.41
N ILE A 3 -11.38 -1.97 22.25
CA ILE A 3 -12.32 -1.49 21.22
C ILE A 3 -13.79 -1.56 21.66
N GLU A 4 -14.19 -2.59 22.42
CA GLU A 4 -15.55 -2.65 23.00
C GLU A 4 -15.83 -1.46 23.92
N ALA A 5 -14.85 -1.06 24.74
CA ALA A 5 -15.01 0.08 25.65
C ALA A 5 -15.15 1.42 24.89
N PHE A 6 -14.49 1.57 23.74
CA PHE A 6 -14.62 2.76 22.89
C PHE A 6 -15.92 2.75 22.09
N SER A 7 -16.31 1.60 21.52
CA SER A 7 -17.57 1.45 20.77
C SER A 7 -18.79 1.69 21.67
N ALA A 8 -18.74 1.30 22.94
CA ALA A 8 -19.80 1.59 23.91
C ALA A 8 -19.90 3.08 24.30
N LYS A 9 -18.86 3.88 24.05
CA LYS A 9 -18.80 5.31 24.42
C LYS A 9 -18.99 6.27 23.25
N HIS A 10 -18.82 5.79 22.03
CA HIS A 10 -18.77 6.63 20.83
C HIS A 10 -19.56 5.98 19.70
N ASP A 11 -20.70 6.59 19.34
CA ASP A 11 -21.62 6.04 18.33
C ASP A 11 -21.00 5.96 16.92
N PHE A 12 -19.97 6.76 16.64
CA PHE A 12 -19.23 6.71 15.38
C PHE A 12 -18.21 5.56 15.31
N ILE A 13 -18.07 4.75 16.37
CA ILE A 13 -17.17 3.60 16.43
C ILE A 13 -17.99 2.32 16.47
N THR A 14 -17.93 1.54 15.39
CA THR A 14 -18.54 0.21 15.32
C THR A 14 -17.48 -0.88 15.27
N LEU A 15 -17.63 -1.92 16.10
CA LEU A 15 -16.78 -3.11 16.06
C LEU A 15 -17.36 -4.17 15.11
N VAL A 16 -16.55 -4.59 14.13
CA VAL A 16 -16.88 -5.72 13.25
C VAL A 16 -15.97 -6.90 13.57
N ASN A 17 -16.57 -8.01 14.01
CA ASN A 17 -15.84 -9.24 14.34
C ASN A 17 -15.74 -10.16 13.13
N LYS A 18 -14.53 -10.65 12.83
CA LYS A 18 -14.29 -11.68 11.81
C LYS A 18 -13.44 -12.81 12.37
N GLN A 19 -13.92 -14.04 12.26
CA GLN A 19 -13.05 -15.21 12.46
C GLN A 19 -12.22 -15.44 11.19
N SER A 20 -10.89 -15.43 11.33
CA SER A 20 -9.97 -15.69 10.22
C SER A 20 -9.34 -17.08 10.33
N SER A 21 -9.09 -17.75 9.21
CA SER A 21 -8.27 -18.96 9.19
C SER A 21 -6.79 -18.65 9.47
N GLU A 22 -6.07 -19.60 10.07
CA GLU A 22 -4.67 -19.43 10.52
C GLU A 22 -3.67 -19.12 9.38
N ALA A 23 -4.01 -19.34 8.11
CA ALA A 23 -3.09 -19.22 6.98
C ALA A 23 -2.56 -17.78 6.79
N HIS A 24 -1.37 -17.44 7.30
CA HIS A 24 -0.76 -16.10 7.16
C HIS A 24 -0.38 -15.74 5.71
N LEU A 25 -1.24 -15.03 4.98
CA LEU A 25 -0.96 -14.47 3.65
C LEU A 25 -0.74 -12.94 3.74
N PRO A 26 0.50 -12.43 3.50
CA PRO A 26 0.82 -11.00 3.50
C PRO A 26 0.00 -10.20 2.48
N GLY A 27 -0.43 -8.99 2.87
CA GLY A 27 -1.21 -8.07 2.02
C GLY A 27 -2.69 -8.44 1.90
N THR A 28 -3.00 -9.67 1.50
CA THR A 28 -4.38 -10.13 1.27
C THR A 28 -5.23 -10.08 2.55
N LYS A 29 -4.70 -10.51 3.70
CA LYS A 29 -5.43 -10.45 4.98
C LYS A 29 -5.81 -9.03 5.39
N ILE A 30 -4.91 -8.07 5.18
CA ILE A 30 -5.12 -6.67 5.57
C ILE A 30 -6.27 -6.08 4.76
N ILE A 31 -6.26 -6.29 3.44
CA ILE A 31 -7.32 -5.79 2.57
C ILE A 31 -8.64 -6.54 2.80
N GLN A 32 -8.61 -7.85 3.06
CA GLN A 32 -9.81 -8.58 3.43
C GLN A 32 -10.41 -8.09 4.75
N ALA A 33 -9.59 -7.70 5.73
CA ALA A 33 -10.07 -7.10 6.99
C ALA A 33 -10.67 -5.72 6.75
N PHE A 34 -10.00 -4.89 5.94
CA PHE A 34 -10.54 -3.60 5.50
C PHE A 34 -11.92 -3.77 4.85
N TYR A 35 -12.10 -4.73 3.95
CA TYR A 35 -13.39 -4.96 3.30
C TYR A 35 -14.48 -5.44 4.25
N GLN A 36 -14.16 -6.19 5.32
CA GLN A 36 -15.19 -6.52 6.31
C GLN A 36 -15.81 -5.28 6.96
N GLY A 37 -15.01 -4.25 7.24
CA GLY A 37 -15.53 -2.98 7.75
C GLY A 37 -16.16 -2.14 6.64
N PHE A 38 -15.54 -2.08 5.47
CA PHE A 38 -16.07 -1.32 4.34
C PHE A 38 -17.45 -1.81 3.89
N ASP A 39 -17.68 -3.12 3.86
CA ASP A 39 -18.94 -3.71 3.40
C ASP A 39 -20.10 -3.46 4.39
N THR A 40 -19.84 -2.94 5.60
CA THR A 40 -20.89 -2.49 6.54
C THR A 40 -21.27 -1.03 6.37
N LEU A 41 -20.51 -0.27 5.59
CA LEU A 41 -20.76 1.16 5.37
C LEU A 41 -21.84 1.37 4.31
N ASP A 42 -22.55 2.48 4.41
CA ASP A 42 -23.32 3.00 3.29
C ASP A 42 -22.43 3.75 2.30
N ASP A 43 -23.02 4.22 1.21
CA ASP A 43 -22.32 5.02 0.21
C ASP A 43 -22.26 6.52 0.57
N ASN A 44 -22.68 6.94 1.77
CA ASN A 44 -22.76 8.36 2.15
C ASN A 44 -21.47 8.85 2.82
N TYR A 45 -20.40 8.94 2.03
CA TYR A 45 -19.10 9.47 2.47
C TYR A 45 -18.38 10.19 1.32
N ASP A 46 -17.53 11.17 1.67
CA ASP A 46 -16.67 11.86 0.70
C ASP A 46 -15.27 11.23 0.63
N ILE A 47 -14.77 10.77 1.78
CA ILE A 47 -13.40 10.26 1.96
C ILE A 47 -13.46 8.91 2.67
N ILE A 48 -12.69 7.93 2.20
CA ILE A 48 -12.47 6.66 2.88
C ILE A 48 -11.05 6.59 3.43
N CYS A 49 -10.91 6.22 4.69
CA CYS A 49 -9.62 6.12 5.37
C CYS A 49 -9.32 4.68 5.76
N LYS A 50 -8.08 4.25 5.56
CA LYS A 50 -7.53 2.99 6.07
C LYS A 50 -6.33 3.26 6.95
N PHE A 51 -6.44 2.89 8.22
CA PHE A 51 -5.39 3.03 9.23
C PHE A 51 -5.09 1.69 9.89
N ASP A 52 -3.81 1.36 10.05
CA ASP A 52 -3.39 0.24 10.89
C ASP A 52 -3.56 0.61 12.38
N ALA A 53 -3.77 -0.40 13.23
CA ALA A 53 -4.04 -0.21 14.65
C ALA A 53 -2.79 0.12 15.50
N ASP A 54 -1.61 0.14 14.90
CA ASP A 54 -0.31 0.40 15.53
C ASP A 54 0.24 1.79 15.18
N LEU A 55 -0.65 2.76 14.94
CA LEU A 55 -0.34 4.13 14.57
C LEU A 55 -0.76 5.12 15.67
N ILE A 56 0.07 6.13 15.91
CA ILE A 56 -0.30 7.31 16.72
C ILE A 56 -0.25 8.55 15.82
N PHE A 57 -1.39 9.20 15.68
CA PHE A 57 -1.59 10.37 14.83
C PHE A 57 -1.36 11.68 15.60
N PRO A 58 -0.93 12.75 14.92
CA PRO A 58 -1.01 14.11 15.48
C PRO A 58 -2.48 14.51 15.65
N GLU A 59 -2.78 15.40 16.61
CA GLU A 59 -4.16 15.76 16.97
C GLU A 59 -4.96 16.35 15.80
N ASN A 60 -4.31 17.11 14.92
CA ASN A 60 -4.93 17.75 13.76
C ASN A 60 -4.91 16.90 12.47
N TYR A 61 -4.65 15.59 12.56
CA TYR A 61 -4.39 14.76 11.38
C TYR A 61 -5.55 14.77 10.37
N LEU A 62 -6.76 14.42 10.80
CA LEU A 62 -7.93 14.34 9.91
C LEU A 62 -8.34 15.72 9.38
N GLU A 63 -8.22 16.77 10.20
CA GLU A 63 -8.47 18.15 9.79
C GLU A 63 -7.53 18.57 8.64
N ARG A 64 -6.24 18.28 8.76
CA ARG A 64 -5.24 18.57 7.72
C ARG A 64 -5.49 17.77 6.44
N LEU A 65 -5.88 16.49 6.55
CA LEU A 65 -6.29 15.71 5.38
C LEU A 65 -7.50 16.34 4.67
N ALA A 66 -8.52 16.75 5.42
CA ALA A 66 -9.70 17.42 4.87
C ALA A 66 -9.34 18.72 4.15
N HIS A 67 -8.43 19.51 4.73
CA HIS A 67 -7.90 20.72 4.10
C HIS A 67 -7.27 20.44 2.73
N HIS A 68 -6.39 19.43 2.64
CA HIS A 68 -5.75 19.04 1.37
C HIS A 68 -6.76 18.63 0.30
N PHE A 69 -7.77 17.82 0.67
CA PHE A 69 -8.82 17.43 -0.27
C PHE A 69 -9.69 18.62 -0.71
N ASN A 70 -9.93 19.59 0.16
CA ASN A 70 -10.71 20.78 -0.19
C ASN A 70 -9.95 21.71 -1.14
N GLN A 71 -8.64 21.84 -0.97
CA GLN A 71 -7.80 22.70 -1.82
C GLN A 71 -7.54 22.13 -3.22
N ASN A 72 -7.50 20.81 -3.36
CA ASN A 72 -7.18 20.17 -4.64
C ASN A 72 -8.22 19.09 -5.01
N LYS A 73 -9.10 19.43 -5.95
CA LYS A 73 -10.11 18.50 -6.47
C LYS A 73 -9.53 17.32 -7.25
N LYS A 74 -8.29 17.41 -7.77
CA LYS A 74 -7.56 16.29 -8.40
C LYS A 74 -6.75 15.45 -7.41
N LEU A 75 -6.75 15.81 -6.12
CA LEU A 75 -6.10 15.01 -5.10
C LEU A 75 -6.96 13.79 -4.78
N GLY A 76 -6.47 12.62 -5.19
CA GLY A 76 -7.14 11.34 -5.01
C GLY A 76 -6.74 10.64 -3.71
N LEU A 77 -5.47 10.78 -3.30
CA LEU A 77 -4.94 10.14 -2.10
C LEU A 77 -4.13 11.11 -1.26
N VAL A 78 -4.27 11.04 0.07
CA VAL A 78 -3.46 11.81 1.02
C VAL A 78 -3.08 10.95 2.22
N SER A 79 -1.90 11.23 2.77
CA SER A 79 -1.48 10.70 4.07
C SER A 79 -0.52 11.67 4.77
N GLY A 80 -0.21 11.39 6.04
CA GLY A 80 1.05 11.84 6.64
C GLY A 80 2.21 10.90 6.32
N VAL A 81 3.31 11.06 7.04
CA VAL A 81 4.54 10.30 6.91
C VAL A 81 4.81 9.46 8.16
N CYS A 82 5.26 8.21 7.99
CA CYS A 82 5.53 7.31 9.10
C CYS A 82 6.90 7.55 9.73
N TYR A 83 6.91 7.66 11.06
CA TYR A 83 8.11 7.69 11.88
C TYR A 83 8.18 6.41 12.70
N ILE A 84 9.36 5.80 12.79
CA ILE A 84 9.61 4.63 13.63
C ILE A 84 10.53 4.99 14.79
N GLN A 85 10.35 4.33 15.93
CA GLN A 85 11.23 4.52 17.08
C GLN A 85 12.60 3.90 16.78
N LYS A 86 13.64 4.74 16.75
CA LYS A 86 15.06 4.35 16.74
C LYS A 86 15.67 4.63 18.12
N LYS A 87 16.94 4.26 18.31
CA LYS A 87 17.68 4.45 19.58
C LYS A 87 17.66 5.93 20.04
N ASP A 88 17.77 6.85 19.09
CA ASP A 88 17.88 8.30 19.35
C ASP A 88 16.55 9.06 19.18
N GLY A 89 15.41 8.35 19.19
CA GLY A 89 14.09 8.94 19.05
C GLY A 89 13.32 8.50 17.82
N TRP A 90 12.27 9.25 17.47
CA TRP A 90 11.44 8.99 16.30
C TRP A 90 12.14 9.48 15.03
N ALA A 91 12.32 8.60 14.06
CA ALA A 91 12.95 8.95 12.78
C ALA A 91 12.05 8.55 11.61
N LEU A 92 12.11 9.33 10.53
CA LEU A 92 11.39 9.04 9.29
C LEU A 92 11.74 7.61 8.82
N GLU A 93 10.72 6.86 8.44
CA GLU A 93 10.90 5.51 7.97
C GLU A 93 11.45 5.51 6.54
N ASP A 94 12.61 4.88 6.32
CA ASP A 94 13.40 4.82 5.06
C ASP A 94 12.68 4.22 3.83
N LEU A 95 11.39 3.95 3.97
CA LEU A 95 10.50 3.35 2.97
C LEU A 95 9.50 4.39 2.40
N THR A 96 9.49 5.62 2.91
CA THR A 96 8.71 6.75 2.37
C THR A 96 9.60 7.64 1.50
N GLY A 97 9.58 7.42 0.19
CA GLY A 97 10.00 8.48 -0.74
C GLY A 97 8.87 9.48 -0.91
N LYS A 98 9.16 10.71 -1.37
CA LYS A 98 8.12 11.72 -1.70
C LYS A 98 7.09 11.22 -2.73
N ASP A 99 7.44 10.18 -3.49
CA ASP A 99 6.63 9.59 -4.55
C ASP A 99 5.84 8.33 -4.12
N HIS A 100 5.68 8.07 -2.82
CA HIS A 100 4.95 6.90 -2.32
C HIS A 100 4.26 7.16 -0.98
N ILE A 101 3.02 6.69 -0.85
CA ILE A 101 2.27 6.70 0.41
C ILE A 101 2.27 5.29 0.99
N ARG A 102 2.58 5.19 2.29
CA ARG A 102 2.59 3.91 2.99
C ARG A 102 1.20 3.30 3.07
N GLY A 103 1.09 2.00 2.77
CA GLY A 103 -0.17 1.27 2.94
C GLY A 103 -0.73 1.24 4.37
N ALA A 104 0.08 1.53 5.39
CA ALA A 104 -0.37 1.59 6.79
C ALA A 104 -1.42 2.69 7.02
N LEU A 105 -1.33 3.80 6.29
CA LEU A 105 -2.19 4.96 6.43
C LEU A 105 -2.49 5.57 5.05
N LYS A 106 -3.73 5.44 4.60
CA LYS A 106 -4.17 6.03 3.33
C LYS A 106 -5.58 6.60 3.48
N ALA A 107 -5.76 7.85 3.07
CA ALA A 107 -7.08 8.43 2.85
C ALA A 107 -7.30 8.62 1.36
N TYR A 108 -8.50 8.29 0.89
CA TYR A 108 -8.87 8.36 -0.52
C TYR A 108 -10.12 9.21 -0.67
N ARG A 109 -10.09 10.09 -1.67
CA ARG A 109 -11.31 10.67 -2.22
C ARG A 109 -12.19 9.56 -2.81
N LYS A 110 -13.49 9.56 -2.51
CA LYS A 110 -14.43 8.52 -2.96
C LYS A 110 -14.38 8.27 -4.46
N GLU A 111 -14.38 9.32 -5.29
CA GLU A 111 -14.35 9.18 -6.74
C GLU A 111 -13.08 8.46 -7.20
N CYS A 112 -11.92 8.88 -6.70
CA CYS A 112 -10.65 8.21 -6.99
C CYS A 112 -10.66 6.76 -6.53
N PHE A 113 -11.15 6.48 -5.31
CA PHE A 113 -11.22 5.14 -4.74
C PHE A 113 -12.05 4.19 -5.60
N LEU A 114 -13.19 4.65 -6.11
CA LEU A 114 -14.04 3.86 -6.98
C LEU A 114 -13.42 3.70 -8.38
N GLU A 115 -12.84 4.75 -8.95
CA GLU A 115 -12.28 4.73 -10.30
C GLU A 115 -11.05 3.81 -10.45
N ILE A 116 -10.19 3.74 -9.42
CA ILE A 116 -9.08 2.75 -9.38
C ILE A 116 -9.59 1.30 -9.19
N GLY A 117 -10.89 1.12 -8.99
CA GLY A 117 -11.54 -0.15 -8.70
C GLY A 117 -11.22 -0.64 -7.29
N LYS A 118 -11.23 0.27 -6.31
CA LYS A 118 -11.00 0.03 -4.87
C LYS A 118 -9.63 -0.63 -4.58
N LEU A 119 -9.39 -1.05 -3.34
CA LEU A 119 -8.13 -1.72 -2.96
C LEU A 119 -8.08 -3.15 -3.53
N LYS A 120 -6.99 -3.51 -4.20
CA LYS A 120 -6.81 -4.87 -4.71
C LYS A 120 -6.44 -5.82 -3.56
N THR A 121 -7.10 -6.96 -3.45
CA THR A 121 -6.78 -8.05 -2.50
C THR A 121 -5.52 -8.82 -2.94
N SER A 122 -4.39 -8.12 -3.07
CA SER A 122 -3.12 -8.67 -3.54
C SER A 122 -1.94 -8.04 -2.80
N MET A 123 -0.81 -8.76 -2.76
CA MET A 123 0.47 -8.15 -2.37
C MET A 123 0.78 -6.95 -3.29
N GLY A 124 1.27 -5.86 -2.70
CA GLY A 124 1.60 -4.62 -3.41
C GLY A 124 0.39 -3.76 -3.78
N TRP A 125 -0.77 -3.99 -3.16
CA TRP A 125 -1.99 -3.21 -3.38
C TRP A 125 -1.77 -1.70 -3.21
N ASP A 126 -0.93 -1.31 -2.25
CA ASP A 126 -0.60 0.06 -1.92
C ASP A 126 0.18 0.76 -3.03
N THR A 127 1.06 0.03 -3.72
CA THR A 127 1.74 0.57 -4.90
C THR A 127 0.78 0.65 -6.10
N VAL A 128 -0.16 -0.29 -6.20
CA VAL A 128 -1.10 -0.38 -7.31
C VAL A 128 -2.12 0.76 -7.26
N ASP A 129 -2.64 1.11 -6.09
CA ASP A 129 -3.60 2.21 -5.97
C ASP A 129 -3.01 3.54 -6.47
N GLU A 130 -1.76 3.87 -6.13
CA GLU A 130 -1.04 5.07 -6.58
C GLU A 130 -0.79 5.07 -8.09
N LEU A 131 -0.43 3.91 -8.63
CA LEU A 131 -0.20 3.74 -10.06
C LEU A 131 -1.50 3.89 -10.86
N LEU A 132 -2.61 3.36 -10.34
CA LEU A 132 -3.92 3.50 -10.95
C LEU A 132 -4.46 4.92 -10.80
N ALA A 133 -4.25 5.56 -9.65
CA ALA A 133 -4.58 6.98 -9.45
C ALA A 133 -3.88 7.84 -10.51
N LYS A 134 -2.57 7.64 -10.71
CA LYS A 134 -1.80 8.31 -11.78
C LYS A 134 -2.31 7.98 -13.18
N TYR A 135 -2.75 6.74 -13.43
CA TYR A 135 -3.32 6.33 -14.72
C TYR A 135 -4.62 7.09 -15.04
N TYR A 136 -5.47 7.29 -14.05
CA TYR A 136 -6.72 8.07 -14.17
C TYR A 136 -6.51 9.58 -13.99
N GLY A 137 -5.27 10.06 -13.86
CA GLY A 137 -4.96 11.49 -13.79
C GLY A 137 -5.14 12.13 -12.42
N TRP A 138 -5.32 11.32 -11.36
CA TRP A 138 -5.31 11.78 -9.98
C TRP A 138 -3.88 12.04 -9.49
N THR A 139 -3.76 12.98 -8.55
CA THR A 139 -2.54 13.22 -7.80
C THR A 139 -2.64 12.59 -6.41
N PHE A 140 -1.50 12.37 -5.78
CA PHE A 140 -1.44 11.99 -4.37
C PHE A 140 -0.40 12.83 -3.64
N PHE A 141 -0.56 12.97 -2.33
CA PHE A 141 0.30 13.81 -1.50
C PHE A 141 0.57 13.16 -0.15
N ALA A 142 1.84 13.12 0.25
CA ALA A 142 2.24 12.77 1.62
C ALA A 142 2.67 14.08 2.31
N ASP A 143 1.89 14.54 3.28
CA ASP A 143 2.18 15.74 4.06
C ASP A 143 3.31 15.42 5.04
N ASP A 144 4.49 16.00 4.80
CA ASP A 144 5.68 15.80 5.62
C ASP A 144 5.58 16.47 6.99
N ALA A 145 4.65 17.41 7.19
CA ALA A 145 4.36 17.99 8.51
C ALA A 145 3.50 17.07 9.40
N LEU A 146 2.82 16.08 8.81
CA LEU A 146 1.99 15.12 9.55
C LEU A 146 2.82 13.90 9.97
N HIS A 147 3.53 14.01 11.08
CA HIS A 147 4.35 12.93 11.65
C HIS A 147 3.47 11.88 12.35
N VAL A 148 3.24 10.74 11.69
CA VAL A 148 2.52 9.61 12.28
C VAL A 148 3.51 8.61 12.85
N LYS A 149 3.43 8.33 14.15
CA LYS A 149 4.32 7.36 14.80
C LYS A 149 3.80 5.95 14.52
N HIS A 150 4.64 5.12 13.90
CA HIS A 150 4.37 3.71 13.65
C HIS A 150 5.06 2.86 14.73
N LEU A 151 4.26 2.22 15.58
CA LEU A 151 4.74 1.49 16.77
C LEU A 151 5.42 0.17 16.43
N LYS A 152 5.13 -0.41 15.26
CA LYS A 152 5.73 -1.67 14.84
C LYS A 152 6.94 -1.43 13.95
N PRO A 153 8.14 -1.89 14.32
CA PRO A 153 9.27 -1.88 13.40
C PRO A 153 8.95 -2.80 12.21
N THR A 154 9.00 -2.25 11.00
CA THR A 154 8.73 -2.98 9.76
C THR A 154 9.74 -4.11 9.56
N GLY A 155 9.32 -5.37 9.69
CA GLY A 155 10.09 -6.52 9.19
C GLY A 155 10.26 -7.78 10.06
N SER A 156 9.46 -8.01 11.11
CA SER A 156 9.66 -9.16 12.02
C SER A 156 8.67 -10.33 11.86
N THR A 157 8.41 -10.80 10.63
CA THR A 157 7.81 -12.15 10.47
C THR A 157 8.11 -12.73 9.09
N TYR A 158 9.09 -13.63 9.05
CA TYR A 158 9.55 -14.30 7.83
C TYR A 158 8.67 -15.51 7.55
N ASN A 159 7.63 -15.36 6.70
CA ASN A 159 6.91 -16.52 6.18
C ASN A 159 7.67 -17.08 4.95
N LYS A 160 7.95 -18.39 4.91
CA LYS A 160 8.60 -19.07 3.78
C LYS A 160 7.85 -18.83 2.45
N THR A 161 6.54 -18.67 2.47
CA THR A 161 5.73 -18.35 1.27
C THR A 161 5.86 -16.87 0.88
N ALA A 162 6.17 -15.98 1.82
CA ALA A 162 6.32 -14.55 1.56
C ALA A 162 7.53 -14.22 0.65
N LYS A 163 8.52 -15.12 0.56
CA LYS A 163 9.74 -14.89 -0.24
C LYS A 163 9.47 -14.78 -1.75
N TYR A 164 8.42 -15.41 -2.26
CA TYR A 164 8.06 -15.38 -3.69
C TYR A 164 7.09 -14.25 -4.06
N LEU A 165 6.38 -13.68 -3.07
CA LEU A 165 5.27 -12.74 -3.31
C LEU A 165 5.67 -11.48 -4.07
N GLN A 166 6.89 -10.98 -3.87
CA GLN A 166 7.33 -9.77 -4.58
C GLN A 166 7.51 -10.03 -6.09
N GLY A 167 8.04 -11.20 -6.47
CA GLY A 167 8.13 -11.63 -7.86
C GLY A 167 6.75 -11.83 -8.48
N GLN A 168 5.85 -12.50 -7.75
CA GLN A 168 4.46 -12.70 -8.17
C GLN A 168 3.74 -11.35 -8.37
N ALA A 169 3.98 -10.35 -7.51
CA ALA A 169 3.39 -9.02 -7.64
C ALA A 169 3.82 -8.33 -8.94
N MET A 170 5.08 -8.47 -9.38
CA MET A 170 5.54 -7.91 -10.66
C MET A 170 4.78 -8.51 -11.85
N TYR A 171 4.52 -9.82 -11.80
CA TYR A 171 3.68 -10.48 -12.79
C TYR A 171 2.24 -9.96 -12.73
N LYS A 172 1.60 -9.93 -11.56
CA LYS A 172 0.22 -9.44 -11.40
C LYS A 172 0.02 -8.02 -11.91
N MET A 173 1.02 -7.15 -11.74
CA MET A 173 1.04 -5.75 -12.25
C MET A 173 1.39 -5.61 -13.73
N ARG A 174 1.59 -6.72 -14.45
CA ARG A 174 1.98 -6.74 -15.88
C ARG A 174 3.29 -6.00 -16.18
N LEU A 175 4.27 -6.04 -15.28
CA LEU A 175 5.56 -5.35 -15.49
C LEU A 175 6.47 -6.06 -16.52
N GLY A 176 6.26 -7.35 -16.73
CA GLY A 176 7.06 -8.15 -17.66
C GLY A 176 8.43 -8.54 -17.09
N PHE A 177 9.09 -9.48 -17.75
CA PHE A 177 10.33 -10.08 -17.25
C PHE A 177 11.52 -9.09 -17.18
N PRO A 178 11.77 -8.21 -18.19
CA PRO A 178 12.93 -7.32 -18.12
C PRO A 178 12.92 -6.36 -16.91
N LEU A 179 11.78 -5.72 -16.62
CA LEU A 179 11.64 -4.86 -15.44
C LEU A 179 11.72 -5.67 -14.13
N THR A 180 11.20 -6.89 -14.13
CA THR A 180 11.31 -7.81 -13.00
C THR A 180 12.77 -8.15 -12.72
N LEU A 181 13.55 -8.48 -13.75
CA LEU A 181 14.97 -8.81 -13.64
C LEU A 181 15.79 -7.65 -13.08
N ILE A 182 15.61 -6.43 -13.62
CA ILE A 182 16.29 -5.22 -13.13
C ILE A 182 15.94 -4.96 -11.66
N THR A 183 14.66 -5.09 -11.30
CA THR A 183 14.19 -4.89 -9.91
C THR A 183 14.76 -5.95 -8.97
N ALA A 184 14.77 -7.22 -9.40
CA ALA A 184 15.34 -8.33 -8.66
C ALA A 184 16.85 -8.12 -8.41
N LEU A 185 17.62 -7.72 -9.43
CA LEU A 185 19.05 -7.42 -9.31
C LEU A 185 19.28 -6.30 -8.30
N LYS A 186 18.58 -5.17 -8.45
CA LYS A 186 18.70 -4.01 -7.55
C LYS A 186 18.39 -4.37 -6.10
N LEU A 187 17.29 -5.08 -5.86
CA LEU A 187 16.88 -5.45 -4.49
C LEU A 187 17.77 -6.55 -3.90
N GLY A 188 18.20 -7.53 -4.71
CA GLY A 188 19.15 -8.56 -4.31
C GLY A 188 20.49 -7.96 -3.88
N TYR A 189 21.00 -6.98 -4.63
CA TYR A 189 22.19 -6.21 -4.27
C TYR A 189 21.99 -5.41 -2.98
N LYS A 190 20.89 -4.62 -2.87
CA LYS A 190 20.60 -3.83 -1.65
C LYS A 190 20.49 -4.71 -0.40
N LYS A 191 19.93 -5.91 -0.54
CA LYS A 191 19.79 -6.89 0.56
C LYS A 191 21.01 -7.79 0.75
N LYS A 192 22.07 -7.65 -0.08
CA LYS A 192 23.25 -8.53 -0.09
C LYS A 192 22.89 -10.02 -0.11
N SER A 193 21.88 -10.39 -0.91
CA SER A 193 21.33 -11.75 -0.92
C SER A 193 21.05 -12.24 -2.34
N LEU A 194 21.88 -13.18 -2.80
CA LEU A 194 21.65 -13.92 -4.06
C LEU A 194 20.39 -14.81 -3.96
N GLY A 195 20.15 -15.41 -2.80
CA GLY A 195 18.94 -16.18 -2.55
C GLY A 195 17.67 -15.34 -2.71
N PHE A 196 17.68 -14.08 -2.27
CA PHE A 196 16.58 -13.15 -2.49
C PHE A 196 16.33 -12.90 -3.98
N PHE A 197 17.40 -12.68 -4.76
CA PHE A 197 17.32 -12.51 -6.21
C PHE A 197 16.65 -13.71 -6.90
N PHE A 198 17.11 -14.93 -6.61
CA PHE A 198 16.52 -16.14 -7.19
C PHE A 198 15.07 -16.37 -6.74
N ASN A 199 14.75 -16.19 -5.45
CA ASN A 199 13.37 -16.29 -4.97
C ASN A 199 12.45 -15.29 -5.70
N TYR A 200 12.93 -14.08 -5.96
CA TYR A 200 12.17 -13.07 -6.69
C TYR A 200 11.84 -13.52 -8.12
N LEU A 201 12.82 -14.08 -8.84
CA LEU A 201 12.59 -14.60 -10.20
C LEU A 201 11.68 -15.83 -10.20
N VAL A 202 11.89 -16.76 -9.26
CA VAL A 202 11.02 -17.94 -9.09
C VAL A 202 9.57 -17.50 -8.90
N GLY A 203 9.30 -16.52 -8.03
CA GLY A 203 7.94 -16.03 -7.83
C GLY A 203 7.32 -15.42 -9.10
N TYR A 204 8.10 -14.74 -9.94
CA TYR A 204 7.60 -14.23 -11.22
C TYR A 204 7.21 -15.37 -12.18
N PHE A 205 8.09 -16.37 -12.32
CA PHE A 205 7.85 -17.51 -13.21
C PHE A 205 6.74 -18.42 -12.70
N GLU A 206 6.66 -18.63 -11.39
CA GLU A 206 5.55 -19.33 -10.73
C GLU A 206 4.22 -18.70 -11.15
N ALA A 207 4.06 -17.38 -10.96
CA ALA A 207 2.84 -16.69 -11.36
C ALA A 207 2.60 -16.71 -12.88
N TYR A 208 3.67 -16.73 -13.68
CA TYR A 208 3.61 -16.87 -15.13
C TYR A 208 3.04 -18.22 -15.56
N PHE A 209 3.60 -19.32 -15.05
CA PHE A 209 3.20 -20.68 -15.40
C PHE A 209 1.81 -21.03 -14.87
N TYR A 210 1.48 -20.60 -13.64
CA TYR A 210 0.13 -20.76 -13.09
C TYR A 210 -0.90 -19.77 -13.65
N ARG A 211 -0.51 -18.89 -14.59
CA ARG A 211 -1.39 -17.89 -15.20
C ARG A 211 -2.18 -17.09 -14.16
N THR A 212 -1.52 -16.71 -13.07
CA THR A 212 -2.17 -16.03 -11.95
C THR A 212 -2.91 -14.78 -12.42
N GLU A 213 -4.08 -14.54 -11.85
CA GLU A 213 -4.90 -13.40 -12.24
C GLU A 213 -4.15 -12.08 -12.10
N ARG A 214 -4.32 -11.20 -13.10
CA ARG A 214 -3.68 -9.88 -13.14
C ARG A 214 -4.58 -8.88 -12.42
N ILE A 215 -3.98 -8.02 -11.62
CA ILE A 215 -4.69 -7.01 -10.82
C ILE A 215 -4.87 -5.67 -11.55
N VAL A 216 -4.37 -5.59 -12.79
CA VAL A 216 -4.48 -4.43 -13.68
C VAL A 216 -4.83 -4.88 -15.11
N THR A 217 -5.51 -4.02 -15.85
CA THR A 217 -5.84 -4.23 -17.27
C THR A 217 -4.59 -4.16 -18.14
N LYS A 218 -4.71 -4.54 -19.43
CA LYS A 218 -3.58 -4.46 -20.38
C LYS A 218 -3.09 -3.02 -20.55
N ASP A 219 -4.01 -2.06 -20.63
CA ASP A 219 -3.70 -0.63 -20.82
C ASP A 219 -3.09 0.00 -19.58
N GLN A 220 -3.65 -0.28 -18.39
CA GLN A 220 -3.05 0.10 -17.12
C GLN A 220 -1.62 -0.49 -17.01
N GLY A 221 -1.45 -1.76 -17.36
CA GLY A 221 -0.12 -2.39 -17.41
C GLY A 221 0.86 -1.69 -18.37
N LYS A 222 0.40 -1.27 -19.56
CA LYS A 222 1.22 -0.53 -20.52
C LYS A 222 1.66 0.82 -19.95
N PHE A 223 0.75 1.56 -19.32
CA PHE A 223 1.06 2.81 -18.64
C PHE A 223 2.07 2.62 -17.52
N ILE A 224 1.84 1.64 -16.64
CA ILE A 224 2.73 1.35 -15.50
C ILE A 224 4.14 1.01 -16.01
N ARG A 225 4.28 0.16 -17.03
CA ARG A 225 5.58 -0.16 -17.62
C ARG A 225 6.29 1.08 -18.16
N LYS A 226 5.57 1.96 -18.88
CA LYS A 226 6.13 3.23 -19.39
C LYS A 226 6.66 4.10 -18.24
N LEU A 227 5.89 4.24 -17.16
CA LEU A 227 6.29 5.01 -15.99
C LEU A 227 7.53 4.40 -15.30
N ARG A 228 7.55 3.08 -15.12
CA ARG A 228 8.68 2.38 -14.48
C ARG A 228 9.95 2.47 -15.33
N TRP A 229 9.87 2.29 -16.64
CA TRP A 229 11.01 2.45 -17.54
C TRP A 229 11.56 3.88 -17.51
N LYS A 230 10.70 4.90 -17.54
CA LYS A 230 11.14 6.30 -17.38
C LYS A 230 11.93 6.50 -16.08
N GLY A 231 11.44 5.94 -14.97
CA GLY A 231 12.15 6.00 -13.68
C GLY A 231 13.47 5.21 -13.63
N VAL A 232 13.62 4.16 -14.44
CA VAL A 232 14.90 3.43 -14.60
C VAL A 232 15.87 4.28 -15.41
N LEU A 233 15.44 4.83 -16.55
CA LEU A 233 16.27 5.61 -17.45
C LEU A 233 16.77 6.91 -16.81
N ASN A 234 15.93 7.60 -16.03
CA ASN A 234 16.28 8.81 -15.29
C ASN A 234 17.35 8.60 -14.18
N LYS A 235 17.83 7.37 -13.97
CA LYS A 235 18.95 7.09 -13.04
C LYS A 235 20.28 6.89 -13.75
N PHE A 236 20.25 6.78 -15.08
CA PHE A 236 21.42 6.62 -15.94
C PHE A 236 21.72 7.89 -16.76
N ILE A 237 20.83 8.88 -16.69
CA ILE A 237 20.96 10.25 -17.21
C ILE A 237 21.06 11.16 -15.99
#